data_AF-A0A538DXG9-F1
#
_entry.id   AF-A0A538DXG9-F1
#
_cell.length_a   1.000
_cell.length_b   1.000
_cell.length_c   1.000
_cell.angle_alpha   90.00
_cell.angle_beta   90.00
_cell.angle_gamma   90.00
#
_symmetry.space_group_name_H-M   'P 1'
#
loop_
_entity.id
_entity.type
_entity.pdbx_description
1 polymer ?
#
loop_
_entity_poly.entity_id
_entity_poly.type
_entity_poly.pdbx_seq_one_letter_code
_entity_poly.pdbx_strand_id
1 'polypeptide(L)'
;RFLELLEEHPLEVYLLNTGRVGGPEEDERSKKVRIKHSSAIVKGIAEGTIDWERDPDFGYLVAAAVPGVDDVEVLQPRKLYERTGRIDEYRGQVARLKAERAAFLAGFPSLSADIVAAVR
;
A
#
# COMPACT_ATOMS: atom_id res chain seq x y z
N ARG A 1 20.52 -6.60 -8.75
CA ARG A 1 20.78 -7.14 -7.39
C ARG A 1 19.54 -7.55 -6.59
N PHE A 2 18.63 -6.66 -6.17
CA PHE A 2 17.47 -7.14 -5.37
C PHE A 2 16.52 -8.03 -6.19
N LEU A 3 16.29 -7.69 -7.46
CA LEU A 3 15.51 -8.54 -8.38
C LEU A 3 16.12 -9.95 -8.52
N GLU A 4 17.42 -10.03 -8.82
CA GLU A 4 18.17 -11.30 -8.88
C GLU A 4 18.03 -12.11 -7.57
N LEU A 5 18.11 -11.46 -6.41
CA LEU A 5 17.94 -12.15 -5.11
C LEU A 5 16.55 -12.74 -4.94
N LEU A 6 15.50 -12.08 -5.45
CA LEU A 6 14.13 -12.61 -5.41
C LEU A 6 13.92 -13.78 -6.39
N GLU A 7 14.67 -13.81 -7.50
CA GLU A 7 14.65 -14.93 -8.45
C GLU A 7 15.31 -16.18 -7.88
N GLU A 8 16.39 -16.01 -7.11
CA GLU A 8 17.13 -17.12 -6.47
C GLU A 8 16.50 -17.58 -5.15
N HIS A 9 15.84 -16.67 -4.42
CA HIS A 9 15.26 -16.92 -3.11
C HIS A 9 13.83 -16.37 -3.03
N PRO A 10 12.79 -17.24 -2.95
CA PRO A 10 11.43 -16.77 -2.78
C PRO A 10 11.29 -16.11 -1.40
N LEU A 11 11.17 -14.78 -1.40
CA LEU A 11 10.93 -13.97 -0.22
C LEU A 11 9.58 -13.27 -0.35
N GLU A 12 8.80 -13.24 0.72
CA GLU A 12 7.61 -12.40 0.78
C GLU A 12 8.01 -10.95 1.03
N VAL A 13 7.54 -10.04 0.18
CA VAL A 13 7.85 -8.60 0.24
C VAL A 13 6.60 -7.82 0.54
N TYR A 14 6.65 -7.00 1.58
CA TYR A 14 5.52 -6.19 2.04
C TYR A 14 5.87 -4.71 2.03
N LEU A 15 4.88 -3.88 1.69
CA LEU A 15 4.96 -2.42 1.82
C LEU A 15 4.07 -1.98 2.98
N LEU A 16 4.66 -1.39 4.01
CA LEU A 16 3.94 -0.97 5.22
C LEU A 16 3.91 0.55 5.35
N ASN A 17 2.71 1.13 5.38
CA ASN A 17 2.54 2.54 5.72
C ASN A 17 2.57 2.72 7.24
N THR A 18 3.57 3.45 7.77
CA THR A 18 3.68 3.81 9.19
C THR A 18 3.28 5.27 9.48
N GLY A 19 2.80 5.96 8.44
CA GLY A 19 2.34 7.35 8.47
C GLY A 19 0.85 7.45 8.81
N ARG A 20 0.08 8.04 7.89
CA ARG A 20 -1.36 8.26 8.00
C ARG A 20 -2.06 7.83 6.71
N VAL A 21 -3.37 7.68 6.78
CA VAL A 21 -4.26 7.50 5.63
C VAL A 21 -5.30 8.63 5.62
N GLY A 22 -5.72 9.08 4.44
CA GLY A 22 -6.81 10.05 4.33
C GLY A 22 -6.45 11.52 4.58
N GLY A 23 -5.16 11.88 4.58
CA GLY A 23 -4.71 13.27 4.72
C GLY A 23 -3.65 13.51 5.80
N PRO A 24 -3.20 14.76 5.96
CA PRO A 24 -2.27 15.17 7.02
C PRO A 24 -2.95 15.14 8.40
N GLU A 25 -2.18 15.41 9.45
CA GLU A 25 -2.65 15.28 10.83
C GLU A 25 -3.78 16.25 11.19
N GLU A 26 -3.73 17.45 10.65
CA GLU A 26 -4.72 18.51 10.80
C GLU A 26 -6.06 18.23 10.10
N ASP A 27 -6.13 17.24 9.19
CA ASP A 27 -7.40 16.81 8.63
C ASP A 27 -8.06 15.81 9.58
N GLU A 28 -9.20 16.20 10.17
CA GLU A 28 -9.99 15.37 11.08
C GLU A 28 -10.47 14.05 10.46
N ARG A 29 -10.52 13.98 9.12
CA ARG A 29 -10.89 12.78 8.36
C ARG A 29 -9.69 11.86 8.13
N SER A 30 -8.48 12.27 8.52
CA SER A 30 -7.27 11.44 8.45
C SER A 30 -7.23 10.43 9.59
N LYS A 31 -6.62 9.28 9.35
CA LYS A 31 -6.39 8.25 10.37
C LYS A 31 -4.90 7.98 10.51
N LYS A 32 -4.41 8.06 11.74
CA LYS A 32 -3.03 7.67 12.09
C LYS A 32 -2.91 6.15 12.05
N VAL A 33 -1.91 5.62 11.33
CA VAL A 33 -1.50 4.23 11.52
C VAL A 33 -0.75 4.17 12.85
N ARG A 34 -1.37 3.52 13.84
CA ARG A 34 -0.83 3.44 15.21
C ARG A 34 0.12 2.26 15.33
N ILE A 35 1.02 2.32 16.30
CA ILE A 35 1.96 1.23 16.62
C ILE A 35 1.23 -0.11 16.77
N LYS A 36 0.09 -0.12 17.48
CA LYS A 36 -0.73 -1.34 17.64
C LYS A 36 -1.18 -1.95 16.31
N HIS A 37 -1.47 -1.13 15.29
CA HIS A 37 -1.84 -1.63 13.97
C HIS A 37 -0.63 -2.27 13.30
N SER A 38 0.52 -1.57 13.28
CA SER A 38 1.76 -2.11 12.70
C SER A 38 2.19 -3.41 13.39
N SER A 39 2.11 -3.49 14.72
CA SER A 39 2.44 -4.72 15.47
C SER A 39 1.50 -5.87 15.13
N ALA A 40 0.19 -5.60 15.03
CA ALA A 40 -0.79 -6.62 14.62
C ALA A 40 -0.54 -7.10 13.17
N ILE A 41 -0.19 -6.20 12.25
CA ILE A 41 0.13 -6.56 10.85
C ILE A 41 1.40 -7.40 10.78
N VAL A 42 2.48 -7.01 11.47
CA VAL A 42 3.73 -7.79 11.50
C VAL A 42 3.50 -9.18 12.11
N LYS A 43 2.72 -9.27 13.18
CA LYS A 43 2.30 -10.55 13.75
C LYS A 43 1.48 -11.36 12.74
N GLY A 44 0.52 -10.74 12.07
CA GLY A 44 -0.33 -11.39 11.07
C GLY A 44 0.46 -11.93 9.88
N ILE A 45 1.49 -11.21 9.43
CA ILE A 45 2.46 -11.67 8.43
C ILE A 45 3.19 -12.92 8.95
N ALA A 46 3.78 -12.85 10.15
CA ALA A 46 4.57 -13.93 10.71
C ALA A 46 3.73 -15.21 10.99
N GLU A 47 2.45 -15.05 11.32
CA GLU A 47 1.55 -16.16 11.62
C GLU A 47 0.70 -16.62 10.42
N GLY A 48 0.76 -15.91 9.29
CA GLY A 48 -0.04 -16.23 8.10
C GLY A 48 -1.56 -16.06 8.30
N THR A 49 -1.97 -15.08 9.11
CA THR A 49 -3.39 -14.89 9.52
C THR A 49 -4.08 -13.69 8.86
N ILE A 50 -3.44 -13.07 7.87
CA ILE A 50 -4.01 -11.94 7.13
C ILE A 50 -4.89 -12.46 5.99
N ASP A 51 -6.11 -11.94 5.92
CA ASP A 51 -6.94 -12.09 4.73
C ASP A 51 -6.52 -11.04 3.71
N TRP A 52 -6.20 -11.48 2.50
CA TRP A 52 -5.70 -10.63 1.42
C TRP A 52 -6.72 -10.47 0.30
N GLU A 53 -6.77 -9.28 -0.30
CA GLU A 53 -7.51 -9.06 -1.55
C GLU A 53 -6.65 -8.29 -2.56
N ARG A 54 -6.99 -8.40 -3.85
CA ARG A 54 -6.28 -7.70 -4.93
C ARG A 54 -6.70 -6.24 -4.95
N ASP A 55 -5.72 -5.34 -4.82
CA ASP A 55 -5.96 -3.91 -5.00
C ASP A 55 -6.29 -3.64 -6.49
N PRO A 56 -7.44 -3.03 -6.80
CA PRO A 56 -7.86 -2.80 -8.19
C PRO A 56 -7.07 -1.69 -8.89
N ASP A 57 -6.39 -0.84 -8.11
CA ASP A 57 -5.72 0.35 -8.60
C ASP A 57 -4.22 0.05 -8.86
N PHE A 58 -3.52 -0.59 -7.93
CA PHE A 58 -2.09 -0.90 -8.00
C PHE A 58 -1.76 -2.37 -8.28
N GLY A 59 -2.73 -3.28 -8.18
CA GLY A 59 -2.54 -4.67 -8.54
C GLY A 59 -1.62 -5.47 -7.61
N TYR A 60 -1.28 -5.00 -6.42
CA TYR A 60 -0.70 -5.88 -5.37
C TYR A 60 -1.80 -6.35 -4.42
N LEU A 61 -1.45 -7.26 -3.51
CA LEU A 61 -2.35 -7.66 -2.43
C LEU A 61 -2.38 -6.59 -1.34
N VAL A 62 -3.58 -6.30 -0.83
CA VAL A 62 -3.82 -5.46 0.34
C VAL A 62 -4.55 -6.28 1.39
N ALA A 63 -4.35 -5.94 2.67
CA ALA A 63 -5.00 -6.63 3.76
C ALA A 63 -6.50 -6.28 3.77
N ALA A 64 -7.33 -7.30 3.55
CA ALA A 64 -8.78 -7.21 3.71
C ALA A 64 -9.16 -7.22 5.20
N ALA A 65 -8.50 -8.08 5.98
CA ALA A 65 -8.65 -8.16 7.43
C ALA A 65 -7.34 -8.60 8.12
N VAL A 66 -7.11 -8.09 9.32
CA VAL A 66 -5.96 -8.47 10.17
C VAL A 66 -6.47 -8.62 11.60
N PRO A 67 -6.28 -9.79 12.25
CA PRO A 67 -6.61 -9.96 13.67
C PRO A 67 -5.95 -8.88 14.54
N GLY A 68 -6.76 -8.14 15.30
CA GLY A 68 -6.28 -7.02 16.14
C GLY A 68 -6.24 -5.65 15.45
N VAL A 69 -6.73 -5.54 14.21
CA VAL A 69 -6.99 -4.26 13.53
C VAL A 69 -8.48 -4.14 13.22
N ASP A 70 -9.22 -3.48 14.11
CA ASP A 70 -10.67 -3.33 13.98
C ASP A 70 -11.09 -2.27 12.94
N ASP A 71 -10.19 -1.33 12.65
CA ASP A 71 -10.46 -0.23 11.73
C ASP A 71 -10.01 -0.58 10.31
N VAL A 72 -10.92 -1.16 9.53
CA VAL A 72 -10.67 -1.56 8.14
C VAL A 72 -10.23 -0.39 7.25
N GLU A 73 -10.58 0.86 7.57
CA GLU A 73 -10.20 2.02 6.78
C GLU A 73 -8.69 2.35 6.87
N VAL A 74 -8.02 1.84 7.91
CA VAL A 74 -6.54 1.90 8.02
C VAL A 74 -5.87 0.90 7.08
N LEU A 75 -6.51 -0.25 6.85
CA LEU A 75 -6.04 -1.29 5.93
C LEU A 75 -6.42 -0.97 4.47
N GLN A 76 -7.59 -0.35 4.28
CA GLN A 76 -8.20 -0.05 2.99
C GLN A 76 -8.55 1.45 2.88
N PRO A 77 -7.58 2.32 2.54
CA PRO A 77 -7.79 3.76 2.46
C PRO A 77 -8.92 4.18 1.53
N ARG A 78 -9.19 3.42 0.46
CA ARG A 78 -10.31 3.70 -0.46
C ARG A 78 -11.65 3.84 0.25
N LYS A 79 -11.94 2.95 1.22
CA LYS A 79 -13.18 2.98 2.01
C LYS A 79 -13.30 4.29 2.82
N LEU A 80 -12.19 4.79 3.38
CA LEU A 80 -12.14 6.07 4.07
C LEU A 80 -12.54 7.23 3.14
N TYR A 81 -11.97 7.24 1.94
CA TYR A 81 -12.23 8.25 0.93
C TYR A 81 -13.68 8.19 0.43
N GLU A 82 -14.23 7.00 0.21
CA GLU A 82 -15.64 6.81 -0.16
C GLU A 82 -16.60 7.31 0.93
N ARG A 83 -16.42 6.87 2.19
CA ARG A 83 -17.26 7.30 3.32
C ARG A 83 -17.22 8.81 3.54
N THR A 84 -16.08 9.44 3.28
CA THR A 84 -15.89 10.89 3.47
C THR A 84 -16.24 11.74 2.26
N GLY A 85 -16.80 11.15 1.19
CA GLY A 85 -17.19 11.87 -0.03
C GLY A 85 -16.02 12.40 -0.85
N ARG A 86 -14.84 11.81 -0.69
CA ARG A 86 -13.56 12.24 -1.28
C ARG A 86 -13.02 11.27 -2.34
N ILE A 87 -13.88 10.47 -2.96
CA ILE A 87 -13.44 9.44 -3.91
C ILE A 87 -12.69 10.03 -5.12
N ASP A 88 -13.04 11.24 -5.55
CA ASP A 88 -12.33 11.90 -6.65
C ASP A 88 -10.93 12.39 -6.24
N GLU A 89 -10.74 12.78 -4.98
CA GLU A 89 -9.41 13.06 -4.43
C GLU A 89 -8.54 11.79 -4.46
N TYR A 90 -9.09 10.65 -4.00
CA TYR A 90 -8.41 9.36 -4.03
C TYR A 90 -7.99 8.96 -5.45
N ARG A 91 -8.91 9.04 -6.42
CA ARG A 91 -8.62 8.74 -7.84
C ARG A 91 -7.52 9.65 -8.39
N GLY A 92 -7.56 10.93 -8.07
CA GLY A 92 -6.52 11.89 -8.43
C GLY A 92 -5.15 11.52 -7.82
N GLN A 93 -5.12 11.11 -6.56
CA GLN A 93 -3.89 10.65 -5.91
C GLN A 93 -3.33 9.37 -6.53
N VAL A 94 -4.18 8.37 -6.82
CA VAL A 94 -3.78 7.13 -7.49
C VAL A 94 -3.14 7.44 -8.84
N ALA A 95 -3.82 8.24 -9.67
CA ALA A 95 -3.32 8.61 -10.99
C ALA A 95 -1.97 9.35 -10.90
N ARG A 96 -1.86 10.32 -9.98
CA ARG A 96 -0.62 11.06 -9.73
C ARG A 96 0.52 10.15 -9.30
N LEU A 97 0.29 9.28 -8.31
CA LEU A 97 1.32 8.38 -7.78
C LEU A 97 1.83 7.39 -8.82
N LYS A 98 0.96 6.85 -9.68
CA LYS A 98 1.37 5.99 -10.81
C LYS A 98 2.26 6.73 -11.78
N ALA A 99 1.84 7.93 -12.20
CA ALA A 99 2.61 8.76 -13.13
C ALA A 99 3.99 9.15 -12.54
N GLU A 100 4.02 9.63 -11.29
CA GLU A 100 5.26 10.03 -10.60
C GLU A 100 6.22 8.85 -10.42
N ARG A 101 5.72 7.68 -10.00
CA ARG A 101 6.56 6.47 -9.84
C ARG A 101 7.12 6.00 -11.18
N ALA A 102 6.30 5.94 -12.23
CA ALA A 102 6.75 5.53 -13.55
C ALA A 102 7.81 6.50 -14.11
N ALA A 103 7.60 7.81 -13.96
CA ALA A 103 8.56 8.83 -14.39
C ALA A 103 9.87 8.76 -13.61
N PHE A 104 9.78 8.61 -12.28
CA PHE A 104 10.95 8.48 -11.42
C PHE A 104 11.78 7.23 -11.78
N LEU A 105 11.13 6.07 -11.90
CA LEU A 105 11.81 4.81 -12.22
C LEU A 105 12.39 4.77 -13.63
N ALA A 106 11.75 5.44 -14.60
CA ALA A 106 12.28 5.58 -15.96
C ALA A 106 13.60 6.40 -16.02
N GLY A 107 13.91 7.16 -14.98
CA GLY A 107 15.17 7.91 -14.86
C GLY A 107 16.41 7.04 -14.60
N PHE A 108 16.26 5.72 -14.39
CA PHE A 108 17.35 4.80 -14.08
C PHE A 108 17.61 3.86 -15.28
N PRO A 109 18.63 4.11 -16.12
CA PRO A 109 18.86 3.36 -17.35
C PRO A 109 19.18 1.87 -17.14
N SER A 110 19.71 1.51 -15.98
CA SER A 110 20.05 0.13 -15.61
C SER A 110 18.90 -0.64 -14.97
N LEU A 111 17.75 0.00 -14.75
CA LEU A 111 16.58 -0.64 -14.17
C LEU A 111 15.85 -1.47 -15.23
N SER A 112 15.44 -2.69 -14.87
CA SER A 112 14.64 -3.54 -15.77
C SER A 112 13.34 -2.83 -16.18
N ALA A 113 12.98 -2.97 -17.46
CA ALA A 113 11.72 -2.41 -17.98
C ALA A 113 10.49 -3.00 -17.27
N ASP A 114 10.57 -4.23 -16.78
CA ASP A 114 9.49 -4.90 -16.05
C ASP A 114 9.17 -4.20 -14.72
N ILE A 115 10.19 -3.60 -14.07
CA ILE A 115 10.00 -2.84 -12.83
C ILE A 115 9.24 -1.54 -13.11
N VAL A 116 9.52 -0.88 -14.24
CA VAL A 116 8.79 0.31 -14.67
C VAL A 116 7.36 -0.04 -15.09
N ALA A 117 7.16 -1.20 -15.72
CA ALA A 117 5.83 -1.68 -16.10
C ALA A 117 4.96 -2.01 -14.87
N ALA A 118 5.55 -2.55 -13.81
CA ALA A 118 4.84 -2.96 -12.59
C ALA A 118 4.20 -1.81 -11.80
N VAL A 119 4.59 -0.54 -12.05
CA VAL A 119 4.03 0.63 -11.34
C VAL A 119 3.02 1.43 -12.16
N ARG A 120 2.69 0.98 -13.38
CA ARG A 120 1.75 1.65 -14.30
C ARG A 120 0.29 1.31 -14.01
#